data_AF-A0AAE0HUY7-F1
#
_entry.id   AF-A0AAE0HUY7-F1
#
_cell.length_a   1.000
_cell.length_b   1.000
_cell.length_c   1.000
_cell.angle_alpha   90.00
_cell.angle_beta   90.00
_cell.angle_gamma   90.00
#
_symmetry.space_group_name_H-M   'P 1'
#
loop_
_entity.id
_entity.type
_entity.pdbx_description
1 polymer ?
#
loop_
_entity_poly.entity_id
_entity_poly.type
_entity_poly.pdbx_seq_one_letter_code
_entity_poly.pdbx_strand_id
1 'polypeptide(L)'
;MQLHNNLIAALVAIGAVTTPVSAAPGSLSDLLRRDVLAEATGLARPDQSFIPNFAADVVRGTKAEGSADCIVSPASKARIPCTCPPDSDDPNFLAGLALALNKGSFPVGSDVVAPINLAQWNSQPADQAAQAALQQQRATVMIQVLQSLSGQKGVGCPGASTPALVKQQNPSAVGPAGK
;
A
#
# COMPACT_ATOMS: atom_id res chain seq x y z
N MET A 1 61.36 -7.76 33.00
CA MET A 1 61.51 -9.10 32.39
C MET A 1 60.30 -9.93 32.79
N GLN A 2 59.74 -10.68 31.82
CA GLN A 2 58.80 -11.82 31.93
C GLN A 2 57.44 -11.59 32.63
N LEU A 3 56.32 -11.65 31.89
CA LEU A 3 55.54 -12.84 31.49
C LEU A 3 55.09 -13.70 32.68
N HIS A 4 53.76 -13.86 32.82
CA HIS A 4 52.97 -15.10 33.02
C HIS A 4 51.48 -14.66 33.08
N ASN A 5 50.68 -14.81 32.03
CA ASN A 5 49.88 -15.99 31.68
C ASN A 5 48.99 -16.49 32.83
N ASN A 6 47.67 -16.30 32.71
CA ASN A 6 46.68 -17.30 33.13
C ASN A 6 45.32 -17.11 32.45
N LEU A 7 44.98 -18.13 31.65
CA LEU A 7 43.67 -18.48 31.11
C LEU A 7 42.69 -18.75 32.26
N ILE A 8 41.47 -18.20 32.21
CA ILE A 8 40.28 -18.89 32.71
C ILE A 8 39.16 -18.73 31.69
N ALA A 9 38.72 -19.88 31.19
CA ALA A 9 37.57 -20.06 30.32
C ALA A 9 36.25 -19.87 31.09
N ALA A 10 35.27 -19.27 30.45
CA ALA A 10 33.86 -19.47 30.77
C ALA A 10 33.05 -19.50 29.48
N LEU A 11 32.77 -20.72 29.01
CA LEU A 11 31.69 -21.02 28.08
C LEU A 11 30.37 -20.63 28.76
N VAL A 12 29.60 -19.72 28.16
CA VAL A 12 28.15 -19.66 28.36
C VAL A 12 27.50 -19.98 27.03
N ALA A 13 27.13 -21.25 26.89
CA ALA A 13 26.26 -21.72 25.83
C ALA A 13 24.82 -21.28 26.14
N ILE A 14 24.32 -20.28 25.42
CA ILE A 14 22.88 -20.00 25.38
C ILE A 14 22.33 -20.80 24.22
N GLY A 15 21.73 -21.94 24.55
CA GLY A 15 20.91 -22.72 23.63
C GLY A 15 19.64 -21.93 23.29
N ALA A 16 19.64 -21.30 22.11
CA ALA A 16 18.39 -20.91 21.48
C ALA A 16 17.79 -22.16 20.83
N VAL A 17 16.73 -22.68 21.45
CA VAL A 17 15.85 -23.71 20.87
C VAL A 17 15.31 -23.15 19.55
N THR A 18 15.91 -23.55 18.44
CA THR A 18 15.32 -23.36 17.11
C THR A 18 14.25 -24.42 16.94
N THR A 19 13.01 -24.12 17.33
CA THR A 19 11.87 -24.83 16.76
C THR A 19 11.82 -24.51 15.28
N PRO A 20 11.82 -25.48 14.35
CA PRO A 20 11.45 -25.19 12.98
C PRO A 20 9.96 -24.82 12.98
N VAL A 21 9.66 -23.54 12.82
CA VAL A 21 8.34 -23.11 12.36
C VAL A 21 8.15 -23.77 11.00
N SER A 22 7.34 -24.82 10.97
CA SER A 22 6.80 -25.39 9.75
C SER A 22 5.85 -24.34 9.17
N ALA A 23 6.39 -23.43 8.37
CA ALA A 23 5.61 -22.52 7.57
C ALA A 23 5.09 -23.33 6.36
N ALA A 24 3.77 -23.46 6.26
CA ALA A 24 3.14 -23.81 4.99
C ALA A 24 3.71 -22.92 3.87
N PRO A 25 3.83 -23.40 2.63
CA PRO A 25 4.22 -22.54 1.52
C PRO A 25 3.10 -21.52 1.30
N GLY A 26 3.22 -20.36 1.94
CA GLY A 26 2.44 -19.18 1.59
C GLY A 26 2.69 -18.84 0.12
N SER A 27 1.70 -18.29 -0.55
CA SER A 27 1.87 -17.82 -1.93
C SER A 27 3.02 -16.81 -1.99
N LEU A 28 3.69 -16.67 -3.13
CA LEU A 28 4.72 -15.64 -3.34
C LEU A 28 4.20 -14.24 -2.94
N SER A 29 2.91 -13.98 -3.18
CA SER A 29 2.22 -12.75 -2.77
C SER A 29 2.09 -12.60 -1.24
N ASP A 30 1.94 -13.70 -0.50
CA ASP A 30 1.88 -13.66 0.97
C ASP A 30 3.26 -13.37 1.58
N LEU A 31 4.33 -13.91 0.98
CA LEU A 31 5.70 -13.62 1.38
C LEU A 31 6.03 -12.14 1.14
N LEU A 32 5.73 -11.62 -0.06
CA LEU A 32 5.95 -10.20 -0.39
C LEU A 32 5.16 -9.25 0.52
N ARG A 33 3.91 -9.60 0.87
CA ARG A 33 3.11 -8.82 1.82
C ARG A 33 3.73 -8.78 3.21
N ARG A 34 4.26 -9.92 3.68
CA ARG A 34 4.97 -10.01 4.97
C ARG A 34 6.23 -9.14 4.97
N ASP A 35 7.00 -9.15 3.89
CA ASP A 35 8.20 -8.31 3.76
C ASP A 35 7.85 -6.82 3.79
N VAL A 36 6.80 -6.40 3.07
CA VAL A 36 6.32 -5.01 3.12
C VAL A 36 5.86 -4.61 4.52
N LEU A 37 5.13 -5.48 5.23
CA LEU A 37 4.72 -5.22 6.62
C LEU A 37 5.91 -5.11 7.56
N ALA A 38 6.89 -6.02 7.44
CA ALA A 38 8.09 -6.02 8.25
C ALA A 38 8.92 -4.75 7.99
N GLU A 39 9.06 -4.37 6.72
CA GLU A 39 9.82 -3.20 6.30
C GLU A 39 9.14 -1.87 6.69
N ALA A 40 7.81 -1.84 6.72
CA ALA A 40 7.06 -0.70 7.23
C ALA A 40 7.16 -0.55 8.75
N THR A 41 7.62 -1.57 9.46
CA THR A 41 7.77 -1.53 10.92
C THR A 41 8.87 -0.54 11.30
N GLY A 42 8.50 0.51 12.04
CA GLY A 42 9.42 1.58 12.45
C GLY A 42 9.51 2.77 11.49
N LEU A 43 8.82 2.73 10.34
CA LEU A 43 8.67 3.92 9.49
C LEU A 43 7.70 4.93 10.10
N ALA A 44 7.94 6.21 9.81
CA ALA A 44 7.01 7.26 10.19
C ALA A 44 5.70 7.11 9.41
N ARG A 45 4.58 7.30 10.10
CA ARG A 45 3.25 7.00 9.56
C ARG A 45 2.68 8.20 8.77
N PRO A 46 2.02 7.95 7.62
CA PRO A 46 1.23 8.98 6.96
C PRO A 46 0.04 9.36 7.84
N ASP A 47 -0.29 10.65 7.88
CA ASP A 47 -1.52 11.14 8.50
C ASP A 47 -2.72 10.55 7.72
N GLN A 48 -3.51 9.73 8.43
CA GLN A 48 -4.64 9.00 7.86
C GLN A 48 -5.85 9.89 7.62
N SER A 49 -5.89 11.11 8.16
CA SER A 49 -6.97 12.07 7.86
C SER A 49 -7.01 12.47 6.38
N PHE A 50 -5.92 12.26 5.64
CA PHE A 50 -5.84 12.49 4.21
C PHE A 50 -6.21 11.27 3.36
N ILE A 51 -6.55 10.14 3.97
CA ILE A 51 -7.01 8.93 3.27
C ILE A 51 -8.54 8.95 3.27
N PRO A 52 -9.20 9.25 2.13
CA PRO A 52 -10.65 9.19 2.05
C PRO A 52 -11.11 7.72 2.12
N ASN A 53 -12.36 7.51 2.53
CA ASN A 53 -12.99 6.20 2.36
C ASN A 53 -13.28 5.96 0.87
N PHE A 54 -12.30 5.40 0.16
CA PHE A 54 -12.36 5.15 -1.27
C PHE A 54 -13.13 3.87 -1.64
N ALA A 55 -13.43 3.03 -0.66
CA ALA A 55 -14.17 1.77 -0.84
C ALA A 55 -15.70 1.95 -0.69
N ALA A 56 -16.16 3.07 -0.11
CA ALA A 56 -17.58 3.31 0.16
C ALA A 56 -18.49 3.26 -1.07
N ASP A 57 -18.01 3.80 -2.19
CA ASP A 57 -18.78 3.89 -3.44
C ASP A 57 -18.69 2.64 -4.31
N VAL A 58 -17.87 1.67 -3.89
CA VAL A 58 -17.76 0.38 -4.56
C VAL A 58 -18.76 -0.53 -3.88
N VAL A 59 -19.85 -0.80 -4.57
CA VAL A 59 -20.63 -1.99 -4.22
C VAL A 59 -19.67 -3.14 -4.48
N ARG A 60 -19.08 -3.75 -3.43
CA ARG A 60 -18.39 -5.05 -3.51
C ARG A 60 -19.41 -6.00 -4.13
N GLY A 61 -19.34 -6.11 -5.46
CA GLY A 61 -20.52 -6.33 -6.28
C GLY A 61 -21.30 -7.56 -5.86
N THR A 62 -22.62 -7.46 -5.90
CA THR A 62 -23.49 -8.60 -6.13
C THR A 62 -22.83 -9.47 -7.19
N LYS A 63 -22.36 -10.67 -6.82
CA LYS A 63 -21.81 -11.62 -7.78
C LYS A 63 -22.81 -11.72 -8.92
N ALA A 64 -22.40 -11.44 -10.15
CA ALA A 64 -23.18 -11.97 -11.27
C ALA A 64 -23.18 -13.50 -11.07
N GLU A 65 -24.35 -14.14 -11.09
CA GLU A 65 -24.43 -15.60 -10.92
C GLU A 65 -23.41 -16.28 -11.83
N GLY A 66 -22.51 -17.07 -11.23
CA GLY A 66 -21.45 -17.79 -11.95
C GLY A 66 -20.16 -17.02 -12.26
N SER A 67 -19.97 -15.77 -11.79
CA SER A 67 -18.73 -15.00 -11.98
C SER A 67 -17.82 -14.98 -10.75
N ALA A 68 -16.50 -15.11 -10.95
CA ALA A 68 -15.48 -14.89 -9.92
C ALA A 68 -15.16 -13.40 -9.67
N ASP A 69 -15.53 -12.53 -10.61
CA ASP A 69 -15.31 -11.08 -10.56
C ASP A 69 -16.56 -10.33 -10.13
N CYS A 70 -16.34 -9.20 -9.47
CA CYS A 70 -17.34 -8.22 -9.02
C CYS A 70 -17.45 -7.07 -10.03
N ILE A 71 -18.56 -6.32 -10.01
CA ILE A 71 -18.72 -5.10 -10.80
C ILE A 71 -18.47 -3.86 -9.94
N VAL A 72 -17.74 -2.87 -10.45
CA VAL A 72 -17.44 -1.62 -9.73
C VAL A 72 -18.72 -0.86 -9.35
N SER A 73 -19.66 -0.83 -10.28
CA SER A 73 -21.00 -0.29 -10.09
C SER A 73 -21.95 -0.93 -11.11
N PRO A 74 -23.28 -0.92 -10.86
CA PRO A 74 -24.26 -1.35 -11.85
C PRO A 74 -24.16 -0.58 -13.18
N ALA A 75 -23.68 0.67 -13.15
CA ALA A 75 -23.59 1.55 -14.32
C ALA A 75 -22.32 1.33 -15.18
N SER A 76 -21.17 1.07 -14.56
CA SER A 76 -19.89 0.99 -15.29
C SER A 76 -19.64 -0.35 -15.98
N LYS A 77 -20.33 -1.44 -15.57
CA LYS A 77 -20.15 -2.84 -16.02
C LYS A 77 -18.70 -3.36 -15.98
N ALA A 78 -17.74 -2.57 -15.51
CA ALA A 78 -16.33 -2.92 -15.39
C ALA A 78 -16.17 -3.99 -14.32
N ARG A 79 -15.49 -5.09 -14.68
CA ARG A 79 -15.19 -6.21 -13.79
C ARG A 79 -13.91 -5.95 -13.02
N ILE A 80 -13.94 -6.23 -11.73
CA ILE A 80 -12.80 -6.13 -10.81
C ILE A 80 -12.76 -7.37 -9.91
N PRO A 81 -11.59 -7.74 -9.37
CA PRO A 81 -11.51 -8.75 -8.33
C PRO A 81 -12.43 -8.37 -7.15
N CYS A 82 -13.18 -9.33 -6.61
CA CYS A 82 -14.10 -9.07 -5.50
C CYS A 82 -13.41 -8.64 -4.19
N THR A 83 -12.10 -8.88 -4.08
CA THR A 83 -11.26 -8.41 -2.97
C THR A 83 -10.79 -6.97 -3.13
N CYS A 84 -11.22 -6.28 -4.20
CA CYS A 84 -10.80 -4.92 -4.51
C CYS A 84 -11.99 -3.94 -4.47
N PRO A 85 -11.75 -2.70 -3.98
CA PRO A 85 -10.56 -2.29 -3.25
C PRO A 85 -10.55 -2.90 -1.83
N PRO A 86 -9.39 -2.98 -1.16
CA PRO A 86 -9.38 -3.20 0.29
C PRO A 86 -10.04 -2.01 0.99
N ASP A 87 -10.33 -2.17 2.28
CA ASP A 87 -10.76 -1.06 3.12
C ASP A 87 -9.60 -0.06 3.31
N SER A 88 -9.93 1.23 3.55
CA SER A 88 -8.94 2.31 3.63
C SER A 88 -7.98 2.20 4.82
N ASP A 89 -8.33 1.40 5.82
CA ASP A 89 -7.54 1.06 6.99
C ASP A 89 -6.84 -0.31 6.89
N ASP A 90 -6.87 -0.96 5.72
CA ASP A 90 -6.19 -2.25 5.51
C ASP A 90 -4.67 -2.13 5.80
N PRO A 91 -4.11 -3.04 6.62
CA PRO A 91 -2.72 -2.94 7.05
C PRO A 91 -1.71 -3.08 5.91
N ASN A 92 -2.02 -3.83 4.85
CA ASN A 92 -1.12 -3.97 3.70
C ASN A 92 -1.11 -2.68 2.87
N PHE A 93 -2.27 -2.06 2.71
CA PHE A 93 -2.39 -0.74 2.08
C PHE A 93 -1.64 0.33 2.87
N LEU A 94 -1.86 0.42 4.18
CA LEU A 94 -1.20 1.41 5.02
C LEU A 94 0.32 1.21 5.08
N ALA A 95 0.79 -0.04 5.14
CA ALA A 95 2.21 -0.36 5.09
C ALA A 95 2.84 0.03 3.75
N GLY A 96 2.19 -0.31 2.63
CA GLY A 96 2.65 0.07 1.29
C GLY A 96 2.67 1.58 1.08
N LEU A 97 1.69 2.30 1.63
CA LEU A 97 1.64 3.76 1.59
C LEU A 97 2.75 4.40 2.41
N ALA A 98 2.95 3.93 3.66
CA ALA A 98 4.05 4.39 4.49
C ALA A 98 5.39 4.14 3.79
N LEU A 99 5.58 2.97 3.20
CA LEU A 99 6.80 2.64 2.50
C LEU A 99 7.07 3.56 1.31
N ALA A 100 6.06 3.76 0.45
CA ALA A 100 6.17 4.63 -0.72
C ALA A 100 6.54 6.07 -0.34
N LEU A 101 5.93 6.60 0.71
CA LEU A 101 6.15 7.99 1.15
C LEU A 101 7.48 8.18 1.89
N ASN A 102 7.96 7.17 2.63
CA ASN A 102 9.24 7.25 3.35
C ASN A 102 10.43 6.98 2.43
N LYS A 103 10.31 6.03 1.51
CA LYS A 103 11.40 5.67 0.58
C LYS A 103 11.43 6.51 -0.68
N GLY A 104 10.32 7.17 -1.01
CA GLY A 104 10.16 7.90 -2.26
C GLY A 104 9.97 7.00 -3.49
N SER A 105 9.75 5.70 -3.30
CA SER A 105 9.54 4.71 -4.36
C SER A 105 8.61 3.59 -3.91
N PHE A 106 7.91 2.98 -4.85
CA PHE A 106 6.95 1.91 -4.55
C PHE A 106 7.64 0.55 -4.36
N PRO A 107 7.11 -0.34 -3.51
CA PRO A 107 7.71 -1.65 -3.22
C PRO A 107 7.90 -2.57 -4.43
N VAL A 108 7.20 -2.32 -5.53
CA VAL A 108 7.13 -3.22 -6.70
C VAL A 108 8.03 -2.80 -7.87
N GLY A 109 9.01 -1.94 -7.59
CA GLY A 109 10.05 -1.52 -8.52
C GLY A 109 10.57 -0.13 -8.19
N SER A 110 11.89 -0.01 -7.98
CA SER A 110 12.58 1.24 -7.69
C SER A 110 12.40 2.34 -8.76
N ASP A 111 11.95 1.95 -9.95
CA ASP A 111 11.83 2.83 -11.12
C ASP A 111 10.57 3.69 -11.08
N VAL A 112 9.62 3.39 -10.20
CA VAL A 112 8.42 4.22 -9.99
C VAL A 112 8.64 5.08 -8.75
N VAL A 113 8.86 6.37 -8.99
CA VAL A 113 9.05 7.37 -7.94
C VAL A 113 7.70 7.82 -7.41
N ALA A 114 7.58 7.89 -6.09
CA ALA A 114 6.41 8.48 -5.45
C ALA A 114 6.36 9.99 -5.76
N PRO A 115 5.24 10.53 -6.27
CA PRO A 115 5.16 11.95 -6.65
C PRO A 115 5.29 12.91 -5.46
N ILE A 116 5.14 12.42 -4.23
CA ILE A 116 5.32 13.16 -2.99
C ILE A 116 5.98 12.27 -1.93
N ASN A 117 6.68 12.90 -0.98
CA ASN A 117 7.24 12.25 0.20
C ASN A 117 6.32 12.41 1.44
N LEU A 118 6.73 11.80 2.56
CA LEU A 118 5.97 11.85 3.81
C LEU A 118 5.75 13.28 4.35
N ALA A 119 6.75 14.17 4.25
CA ALA A 119 6.61 15.54 4.74
C ALA A 119 5.57 16.32 3.93
N GLN A 120 5.57 16.15 2.60
CA GLN A 120 4.56 16.72 1.72
C GLN A 120 3.17 16.10 1.99
N TRP A 121 3.10 14.78 2.20
CA TRP A 121 1.85 14.10 2.56
C TRP A 121 1.25 14.68 3.83
N ASN A 122 2.05 14.92 4.86
CA ASN A 122 1.60 15.47 6.15
C ASN A 122 1.41 17.01 6.12
N SER A 123 1.67 17.68 4.99
CA SER A 123 1.54 19.14 4.90
C SER A 123 0.11 19.60 4.60
N GLN A 124 -0.22 20.83 4.99
CA GLN A 124 -1.44 21.51 4.59
C GLN A 124 -1.08 22.89 4.03
N PRO A 125 -0.97 23.02 2.69
CA PRO A 125 -0.75 24.31 2.06
C PRO A 125 -1.89 25.28 2.39
N ALA A 126 -1.57 26.55 2.66
CA ALA A 126 -2.56 27.58 2.90
C ALA A 126 -3.27 28.04 1.61
N ASP A 127 -2.59 27.91 0.46
CA ASP A 127 -3.16 28.23 -0.84
C ASP A 127 -4.05 27.11 -1.36
N GLN A 128 -5.24 27.46 -1.85
CA GLN A 128 -6.24 26.51 -2.31
C GLN A 128 -5.79 25.76 -3.57
N ALA A 129 -5.05 26.39 -4.47
CA ALA A 129 -4.55 25.75 -5.69
C ALA A 129 -3.46 24.72 -5.35
N ALA A 130 -2.54 25.07 -4.45
CA ALA A 130 -1.53 24.16 -3.92
C ALA A 130 -2.16 22.99 -3.15
N GLN A 131 -3.22 23.25 -2.38
CA GLN A 131 -3.96 22.20 -1.70
C GLN A 131 -4.62 21.23 -2.71
N ALA A 132 -5.25 21.75 -3.77
CA ALA A 132 -5.84 20.93 -4.81
C ALA A 132 -4.79 20.07 -5.55
N ALA A 133 -3.63 20.65 -5.90
CA ALA A 133 -2.53 19.92 -6.51
C ALA A 133 -1.98 18.82 -5.58
N LEU A 134 -1.83 19.10 -4.29
CA LEU A 134 -1.38 18.12 -3.31
C LEU A 134 -2.39 16.97 -3.17
N GLN A 135 -3.69 17.25 -3.20
CA GLN A 135 -4.72 16.20 -3.16
C GLN A 135 -4.68 15.29 -4.39
N GLN A 136 -4.41 15.83 -5.58
CA GLN A 136 -4.20 15.01 -6.80
C GLN A 136 -2.99 14.09 -6.65
N GLN A 137 -1.90 14.59 -6.06
CA GLN A 137 -0.71 13.80 -5.80
C GLN A 137 -0.97 12.69 -4.77
N ARG A 138 -1.68 13.00 -3.67
CA ARG A 138 -2.11 12.00 -2.68
C ARG A 138 -2.96 10.90 -3.31
N ALA A 139 -3.95 11.26 -4.13
CA ALA A 139 -4.76 10.31 -4.89
C ALA A 139 -3.90 9.42 -5.81
N THR A 140 -2.90 10.00 -6.48
CA THR A 140 -1.96 9.26 -7.34
C THR A 140 -1.16 8.23 -6.55
N VAL A 141 -0.57 8.62 -5.40
CA VAL A 141 0.16 7.69 -4.54
C VAL A 141 -0.75 6.54 -4.08
N MET A 142 -1.94 6.85 -3.59
CA MET A 142 -2.88 5.84 -3.12
C MET A 142 -3.25 4.84 -4.23
N ILE A 143 -3.55 5.31 -5.45
CA ILE A 143 -3.83 4.43 -6.59
C ILE A 143 -2.62 3.55 -6.93
N GLN A 144 -1.41 4.10 -6.92
CA GLN A 144 -0.19 3.34 -7.21
C GLN A 144 0.09 2.28 -6.14
N VAL A 145 -0.16 2.57 -4.86
CA VAL A 145 -0.08 1.57 -3.78
C VAL A 145 -1.12 0.46 -4.01
N LEU A 146 -2.37 0.82 -4.32
CA LEU A 146 -3.44 -0.16 -4.59
C LEU A 146 -3.08 -1.09 -5.76
N GLN A 147 -2.51 -0.54 -6.83
CA GLN A 147 -2.04 -1.28 -8.01
C GLN A 147 -0.79 -2.13 -7.76
N SER A 148 -0.17 -2.00 -6.59
CA SER A 148 1.04 -2.72 -6.19
C SER A 148 0.86 -3.65 -4.99
N LEU A 149 -0.36 -3.79 -4.45
CA LEU A 149 -0.67 -4.58 -3.25
C LEU A 149 -0.36 -6.08 -3.33
N SER A 150 -0.16 -6.63 -4.53
CA SER A 150 0.23 -8.04 -4.66
C SER A 150 1.75 -8.26 -4.59
N GLY A 151 2.54 -7.18 -4.45
CA GLY A 151 3.99 -7.22 -4.56
C GLY A 151 4.50 -7.27 -6.01
N GLN A 152 3.62 -7.12 -6.99
CA GLN A 152 3.96 -7.01 -8.42
C GLN A 152 3.39 -5.74 -9.03
N LYS A 153 4.14 -5.11 -9.95
CA LYS A 153 3.73 -3.89 -10.65
C LYS A 153 2.50 -4.15 -11.50
N GLY A 154 1.44 -3.37 -11.29
CA GLY A 154 0.20 -3.47 -12.07
C GLY A 154 -0.65 -4.71 -11.75
N VAL A 155 -0.23 -5.51 -10.77
CA VAL A 155 -0.97 -6.66 -10.26
C VAL A 155 -1.40 -6.27 -8.84
N GLY A 156 -2.68 -5.99 -8.68
CA GLY A 156 -3.22 -5.41 -7.46
C GLY A 156 -4.65 -4.99 -7.72
N CYS A 157 -5.13 -3.99 -6.99
CA CYS A 157 -6.44 -3.44 -7.24
C CYS A 157 -6.38 -2.44 -8.41
N PRO A 158 -7.14 -2.68 -9.50
CA PRO A 158 -7.12 -1.76 -10.65
C PRO A 158 -7.69 -0.40 -10.23
N GLY A 159 -7.27 0.69 -10.87
CA GLY A 159 -7.79 2.03 -10.55
C GLY A 159 -9.31 2.14 -10.70
N ALA A 160 -9.90 1.33 -11.57
CA ALA A 160 -11.36 1.20 -11.71
C ALA A 160 -12.06 0.77 -10.41
N SER A 161 -11.37 0.09 -9.49
CA SER A 161 -11.89 -0.29 -8.17
C SER A 161 -11.91 0.87 -7.17
N THR A 162 -11.37 2.05 -7.49
CA THR A 162 -11.43 3.23 -6.61
C THR A 162 -11.81 4.48 -7.39
N PRO A 163 -13.06 4.57 -7.90
CA PRO A 163 -13.48 5.66 -8.77
C PRO A 163 -13.36 7.03 -8.09
N ALA A 164 -13.55 7.13 -6.78
CA ALA A 164 -13.35 8.36 -6.02
C ALA A 164 -11.90 8.89 -6.14
N LEU A 165 -10.90 8.02 -5.98
CA LEU A 165 -9.49 8.39 -6.12
C LEU A 165 -9.16 8.77 -7.57
N VAL A 166 -9.71 8.05 -8.56
CA VAL A 166 -9.47 8.38 -9.98
C VAL A 166 -10.00 9.78 -10.32
N LYS A 167 -11.17 10.15 -9.79
CA LYS A 167 -11.73 11.51 -9.94
C LYS A 167 -10.83 12.56 -9.27
N GLN A 168 -10.29 12.25 -8.10
CA GLN A 168 -9.35 13.15 -7.40
C GLN A 168 -8.02 13.29 -8.12
N GLN A 169 -7.51 12.21 -8.73
CA GLN A 169 -6.28 12.24 -9.53
C GLN A 169 -6.47 13.04 -10.82
N ASN A 170 -7.61 12.86 -11.49
CA ASN A 170 -7.91 13.50 -12.77
C ASN A 170 -9.22 14.30 -12.70
N PRO A 171 -9.25 15.45 -12.01
CA PRO A 171 -10.48 16.23 -11.86
C PRO A 171 -11.05 16.71 -13.20
N SER A 172 -10.20 16.88 -14.23
CA SER A 172 -10.62 17.26 -15.58
C SER A 172 -11.10 16.09 -16.45
N ALA A 173 -10.88 14.82 -16.04
CA ALA A 173 -11.31 13.65 -16.82
C ALA A 173 -12.80 13.33 -16.64
N VAL A 174 -13.48 14.01 -15.72
CA VAL A 174 -14.94 14.09 -15.65
C VAL A 174 -15.37 15.42 -16.28
N GLY A 175 -15.21 15.52 -17.60
CA GLY A 175 -15.93 16.54 -18.37
C GLY A 175 -17.44 16.37 -18.17
N PRO A 176 -18.24 17.44 -18.34
CA PRO A 176 -19.68 17.38 -18.13
C PRO A 176 -20.27 16.25 -18.97
N ALA A 177 -21.01 15.34 -18.33
CA ALA A 177 -21.98 14.52 -19.05
C ALA A 177 -22.87 15.50 -19.82
N GLY A 178 -22.83 15.41 -21.14
CA GLY A 178 -23.20 16.50 -22.03
C GLY A 178 -24.59 17.08 -21.80
N LYS A 179 -24.72 18.36 -22.14
CA LYS A 179 -25.63 18.82 -23.20
C LYS A 179 -24.98 19.98 -23.93
#